data_AF-A0A7S3XY66-F1
#
_entry.id   AF-A0A7S3XY66-F1
#
_cell.length_a   1.000
_cell.length_b   1.000
_cell.length_c   1.000
_cell.angle_alpha   90.00
_cell.angle_beta   90.00
_cell.angle_gamma   90.00
#
_symmetry.space_group_name_H-M   'P 1'
#
loop_
_entity.id
_entity.type
_entity.pdbx_description
1 polymer ?
#
loop_
_entity_poly.entity_id
_entity_poly.type
_entity_poly.pdbx_seq_one_letter_code
_entity_poly.pdbx_strand_id
1 'polypeptide(L)'
;GAQRRLLRWCAGPDRGLPAPDAVLYLDLPAAQARERGDFGGERYEKEEMQVRVRENFLKLRAMDAGRTPWHVIDASGTIEDISEEIKQIASSVIEKACTTPIGKMWEEEQEETTGTQQEAGEVNNKRAKQNPPPVEEEEKQN
;
A
#
# COMPACT_ATOMS: atom_id res chain seq x y z
N GLY A 1 -14.10 -8.05 -3.78
CA GLY A 1 -14.35 -9.48 -4.06
C GLY A 1 -13.47 -10.38 -3.20
N ALA A 2 -13.86 -11.66 -3.04
CA ALA A 2 -13.21 -12.62 -2.14
C ALA A 2 -11.69 -12.81 -2.35
N GLN A 3 -11.18 -12.80 -3.59
CA GLN A 3 -9.73 -12.88 -3.83
C GLN A 3 -8.92 -11.73 -3.21
N ARG A 4 -9.47 -10.51 -3.12
CA ARG A 4 -8.78 -9.38 -2.47
C ARG A 4 -8.61 -9.62 -0.97
N ARG A 5 -9.56 -10.33 -0.34
CA ARG A 5 -9.50 -10.70 1.08
C ARG A 5 -8.45 -11.79 1.34
N LEU A 6 -8.30 -12.74 0.41
CA LEU A 6 -7.24 -13.76 0.46
C LEU A 6 -5.84 -13.14 0.38
N LEU A 7 -5.58 -12.27 -0.59
CA LEU A 7 -4.26 -11.63 -0.70
C LEU A 7 -3.92 -10.78 0.53
N ARG A 8 -4.88 -10.03 1.09
CA ARG A 8 -4.66 -9.26 2.33
C ARG A 8 -4.36 -10.16 3.53
N TRP A 9 -4.92 -11.35 3.59
CA TRP A 9 -4.63 -12.34 4.63
C TRP A 9 -3.23 -12.93 4.45
N CYS A 10 -2.88 -13.32 3.22
CA CYS A 10 -1.53 -13.81 2.87
C CYS A 10 -0.45 -12.76 3.13
N ALA A 11 -0.75 -11.48 2.93
CA ALA A 11 0.17 -10.37 3.20
C ALA A 11 0.38 -10.07 4.69
N GLY A 12 -0.48 -10.60 5.57
CA GLY A 12 -0.48 -10.30 7.01
C GLY A 12 0.86 -10.57 7.72
N PRO A 13 1.47 -11.76 7.55
CA PRO A 13 2.75 -12.11 8.18
C PRO A 13 3.92 -11.22 7.77
N ASP A 14 3.87 -10.63 6.58
CA ASP A 14 4.96 -9.83 6.02
C ASP A 14 4.79 -8.33 6.27
N ARG A 15 3.69 -7.89 6.89
CA ARG A 15 3.48 -6.48 7.24
C ARG A 15 4.53 -6.00 8.24
N GLY A 16 5.09 -4.83 7.97
CA GLY A 16 6.10 -4.20 8.82
C GLY A 16 7.53 -4.68 8.57
N LEU A 17 7.75 -5.65 7.67
CA LEU A 17 9.10 -5.93 7.15
C LEU A 17 9.69 -4.67 6.48
N PRO A 18 11.03 -4.56 6.37
CA PRO A 18 11.64 -3.51 5.55
C PRO A 18 11.06 -3.50 4.14
N ALA A 19 10.50 -2.35 3.72
CA ALA A 19 10.01 -2.20 2.37
C ALA A 19 11.19 -2.19 1.39
N PRO A 20 11.10 -2.89 0.24
CA PRO A 20 12.10 -2.79 -0.80
C PRO A 20 12.06 -1.42 -1.48
N ASP A 21 13.23 -0.90 -1.87
CA ASP A 21 13.35 0.34 -2.64
C ASP A 21 12.84 0.20 -4.08
N ALA A 22 12.88 -1.03 -4.61
CA ALA A 22 12.30 -1.40 -5.90
C ALA A 22 12.02 -2.91 -5.98
N VAL A 23 11.08 -3.30 -6.84
CA VAL A 23 10.82 -4.70 -7.20
C VAL A 23 11.11 -4.87 -8.69
N LEU A 24 11.99 -5.80 -9.02
CA LEU A 24 12.28 -6.19 -10.41
C LEU A 24 11.48 -7.46 -10.71
N TYR A 25 10.47 -7.33 -11.58
CA TYR A 25 9.59 -8.41 -11.98
C TYR A 25 9.97 -8.88 -13.39
N LEU A 26 10.62 -10.04 -13.47
CA LEU A 26 11.03 -10.67 -14.72
C LEU A 26 9.83 -11.42 -15.32
N ASP A 27 9.20 -10.83 -16.33
CA ASP A 27 8.03 -11.41 -16.98
C ASP A 27 8.47 -12.31 -18.13
N LEU A 28 8.21 -13.61 -17.99
CA LEU A 28 8.47 -14.60 -19.03
C LEU A 28 7.16 -15.34 -19.36
N PRO A 29 6.74 -15.41 -20.62
CA PRO A 29 5.60 -16.22 -21.01
C PRO A 29 5.84 -17.70 -20.67
N ALA A 30 4.81 -18.37 -20.13
CA ALA A 30 4.90 -19.78 -19.74
C ALA A 30 5.33 -20.71 -20.89
N ALA A 31 5.01 -20.36 -22.14
CA ALA A 31 5.46 -21.12 -23.31
C ALA A 31 6.99 -21.12 -23.46
N GLN A 32 7.64 -19.96 -23.30
CA GLN A 32 9.09 -19.83 -23.39
C GLN A 32 9.80 -20.38 -22.13
N ALA A 33 9.17 -20.29 -20.96
CA ALA A 33 9.70 -20.88 -19.73
C ALA A 33 9.89 -22.41 -19.86
N ARG A 34 9.04 -23.09 -20.63
CA ARG A 34 9.16 -24.54 -20.88
C ARG A 34 10.37 -24.93 -21.74
N GLU A 35 10.81 -24.03 -22.60
CA GLU A 35 11.93 -24.26 -23.51
C GLU A 35 13.27 -24.22 -22.76
N ARG A 36 13.30 -23.52 -21.63
CA ARG A 36 14.41 -23.54 -20.66
C ARG A 36 14.28 -24.83 -19.86
N GLY A 37 14.95 -25.88 -20.32
CA GLY A 37 14.77 -27.26 -19.86
C GLY A 37 14.67 -27.43 -18.34
N ASP A 38 13.82 -28.40 -17.95
CA ASP A 38 13.43 -28.84 -16.60
C ASP A 38 12.05 -28.35 -16.08
N PHE A 39 11.23 -27.72 -16.94
CA PHE A 39 9.85 -27.39 -16.56
C PHE A 39 8.99 -28.65 -16.31
N GLY A 40 8.53 -28.83 -15.08
CA GLY A 40 7.60 -29.88 -14.64
C GLY A 40 8.13 -30.78 -13.52
N GLY A 41 9.37 -30.56 -13.07
CA GLY A 41 10.00 -31.29 -11.96
C GLY A 41 9.62 -30.76 -10.57
N GLU A 42 9.33 -29.47 -10.45
CA GLU A 42 8.98 -28.80 -9.19
C GLU A 42 7.46 -28.77 -8.95
N ARG A 43 7.06 -28.73 -7.67
CA ARG A 43 5.64 -28.76 -7.24
C ARG A 43 4.78 -27.66 -7.89
N TYR A 44 5.39 -26.52 -8.22
CA TYR A 44 4.72 -25.34 -8.75
C TYR A 44 4.81 -25.16 -10.28
N GLU A 45 5.45 -26.10 -10.99
CA GLU A 45 5.65 -26.04 -12.45
C GLU A 45 4.47 -26.63 -13.22
N LYS A 46 3.26 -26.17 -12.89
CA LYS A 46 2.02 -26.47 -13.62
C LYS A 46 1.51 -25.22 -14.30
N GLU A 47 1.09 -25.32 -15.56
CA GLU A 47 0.64 -24.17 -16.36
C GLU A 47 -0.49 -23.37 -15.69
N GLU A 48 -1.51 -24.06 -15.18
CA GLU A 48 -2.66 -23.40 -14.54
C GLU A 48 -2.24 -22.66 -13.26
N MET A 49 -1.19 -23.16 -12.61
CA MET A 49 -0.62 -22.54 -11.42
C MET A 49 0.19 -21.31 -11.79
N GLN A 50 1.02 -21.38 -12.82
CA GLN A 50 1.80 -20.24 -13.34
C GLN A 50 0.89 -19.08 -13.79
N VAL A 51 -0.25 -19.37 -14.42
CA VAL A 51 -1.27 -18.35 -14.77
C VAL A 51 -1.79 -17.66 -13.51
N ARG A 52 -2.21 -18.42 -12.50
CA ARG A 52 -2.71 -17.86 -11.23
C ARG A 52 -1.65 -17.07 -10.47
N VAL A 53 -0.40 -17.52 -10.51
CA VAL A 53 0.75 -16.83 -9.90
C VAL A 53 0.96 -15.48 -10.58
N ARG A 54 1.00 -15.43 -11.92
CA ARG A 54 1.11 -14.18 -12.67
C ARG A 54 -0.02 -13.20 -12.34
N GLU A 55 -1.26 -13.66 -12.30
CA GLU A 55 -2.40 -12.83 -11.90
C GLU A 55 -2.26 -12.27 -10.48
N ASN A 56 -1.71 -13.04 -9.54
CA ASN A 56 -1.49 -12.59 -8.18
C ASN A 56 -0.34 -11.58 -8.08
N PHE A 57 0.74 -11.74 -8.84
CA PHE A 57 1.79 -10.72 -8.95
C PHE A 57 1.24 -9.38 -9.47
N LEU A 58 0.36 -9.39 -10.47
CA LEU A 58 -0.28 -8.16 -10.95
C LEU A 58 -1.13 -7.48 -9.86
N LYS A 59 -1.80 -8.27 -9.02
CA LYS A 59 -2.58 -7.74 -7.89
C LYS A 59 -1.68 -7.21 -6.77
N LEU A 60 -0.54 -7.85 -6.50
CA LEU A 60 0.46 -7.37 -5.55
C LEU A 60 1.07 -6.05 -6.02
N ARG A 61 1.45 -5.95 -7.30
CA ARG A 61 1.89 -4.69 -7.91
C ARG A 61 0.86 -3.58 -7.75
N ALA A 62 -0.42 -3.88 -7.94
CA ALA A 62 -1.49 -2.91 -7.72
C ALA A 62 -1.66 -2.53 -6.24
N MET A 63 -1.35 -3.44 -5.30
CA MET A 63 -1.35 -3.15 -3.87
C MET A 63 -0.16 -2.25 -3.46
N ASP A 64 0.97 -2.39 -4.15
CA ASP A 64 2.17 -1.57 -3.97
C ASP A 64 2.14 -0.23 -4.70
N ALA A 65 1.09 0.04 -5.49
CA ALA A 65 0.99 1.27 -6.27
C ALA A 65 1.15 2.51 -5.37
N GLY A 66 2.17 3.33 -5.67
CA GLY A 66 2.52 4.52 -4.90
C GLY A 66 3.42 4.28 -3.68
N ARG A 67 3.77 3.02 -3.36
CA ARG A 67 4.63 2.63 -2.23
C ARG A 67 6.00 2.15 -2.71
N THR A 68 5.99 1.10 -3.54
CA THR A 68 7.21 0.48 -4.07
C THR A 68 7.18 0.54 -5.59
N PRO A 69 8.23 1.04 -6.25
CA PRO A 69 8.32 1.04 -7.70
C PRO A 69 8.56 -0.39 -8.22
N TRP A 70 7.71 -0.83 -9.14
CA TRP A 70 7.85 -2.10 -9.84
C TRP A 70 8.39 -1.88 -11.26
N HIS A 71 9.51 -2.52 -11.56
CA HIS A 71 10.12 -2.57 -12.89
C HIS A 71 9.78 -3.91 -13.54
N VAL A 72 8.98 -3.88 -14.60
CA VAL A 72 8.64 -5.09 -15.37
C VAL A 72 9.67 -5.24 -16.48
N ILE A 73 10.42 -6.34 -16.46
CA ILE A 73 11.51 -6.62 -17.38
C ILE A 73 11.07 -7.80 -18.27
N ASP A 74 11.19 -7.64 -19.58
CA ASP A 74 10.93 -8.73 -20.51
C ASP A 74 12.07 -9.75 -20.42
N ALA A 75 11.77 -10.90 -19.83
CA ALA A 75 12.77 -11.93 -19.59
C ALA A 75 12.97 -12.87 -20.79
N SER A 76 12.37 -12.59 -21.95
CA SER A 76 12.52 -13.39 -23.18
C SER A 76 13.82 -13.17 -23.94
N GLY A 77 14.54 -12.08 -23.64
CA GLY A 77 15.81 -11.73 -24.28
C GLY A 77 17.00 -12.62 -23.87
N THR A 78 18.20 -12.21 -24.28
CA THR A 78 19.46 -12.86 -23.90
C THR A 78 19.79 -12.57 -22.43
N ILE A 79 20.62 -13.42 -21.82
CA ILE A 79 21.07 -13.22 -20.43
C ILE A 79 21.82 -11.90 -20.31
N GLU A 80 22.64 -11.56 -21.30
CA GLU A 80 23.45 -10.35 -21.35
C GLU A 80 22.58 -9.09 -21.38
N ASP A 81 21.58 -9.04 -22.27
CA ASP A 81 20.70 -7.88 -22.40
C ASP A 81 19.87 -7.66 -21.12
N ILE A 82 19.31 -8.76 -20.58
CA ILE A 82 18.51 -8.72 -19.34
C ILE A 82 19.39 -8.30 -18.16
N SER A 83 20.62 -8.83 -18.07
CA SER A 83 21.56 -8.50 -16.98
C SER A 83 21.97 -7.03 -17.02
N GLU A 84 22.19 -6.47 -18.21
CA GLU A 84 22.55 -5.06 -18.34
C GLU A 84 21.38 -4.15 -17.98
N GLU A 85 20.14 -4.49 -18.37
CA GLU A 85 18.93 -3.76 -17.96
C GLU A 85 18.74 -3.79 -16.43
N ILE A 86 18.83 -4.97 -15.82
CA ILE A 86 18.76 -5.13 -14.35
C ILE A 86 19.79 -4.27 -13.64
N LYS A 87 21.04 -4.29 -14.14
CA LYS A 87 22.15 -3.53 -13.57
C LYS A 87 21.88 -2.03 -13.61
N GLN A 88 21.40 -1.51 -14.74
CA GLN A 88 21.09 -0.09 -14.88
C GLN A 88 19.99 0.36 -13.91
N ILE A 89 18.92 -0.44 -13.78
CA ILE A 89 17.84 -0.17 -12.83
C ILE A 89 18.37 -0.21 -11.39
N ALA A 90 19.09 -1.28 -11.03
CA ALA A 90 19.61 -1.46 -9.68
C ALA A 90 20.57 -0.34 -9.27
N SER A 91 21.48 0.08 -10.15
CA SER A 91 22.39 1.20 -9.87
C SER A 91 21.63 2.49 -9.56
N SER A 92 20.61 2.84 -10.36
CA SER A 92 19.78 4.02 -10.11
C SER A 92 18.99 3.93 -8.80
N VAL A 93 18.50 2.74 -8.44
CA VAL A 93 17.78 2.52 -7.17
C VAL A 93 18.73 2.68 -5.99
N ILE A 94 19.94 2.09 -6.04
CA ILE A 94 20.95 2.19 -4.97
C ILE A 94 21.36 3.65 -4.72
N GLU A 95 21.56 4.42 -5.79
CA GLU A 95 21.91 5.85 -5.68
C GLU A 95 20.84 6.67 -4.97
N LYS A 96 19.56 6.33 -5.13
CA LYS A 96 18.46 7.00 -4.42
C LYS A 96 18.34 6.49 -2.99
N ALA A 97 18.37 5.17 -2.83
CA ALA A 97 18.18 4.47 -1.56
C ALA A 97 19.17 4.91 -0.48
N CYS A 98 20.40 5.27 -0.85
CA CYS A 98 21.43 5.69 0.12
C CYS A 98 21.08 6.99 0.89
N THR A 99 20.09 7.76 0.41
CA THR A 99 19.65 9.01 1.05
C THR A 99 18.24 8.93 1.64
N THR A 100 17.54 7.82 1.45
CA THR A 100 16.16 7.63 1.91
C THR A 100 16.09 6.67 3.11
N PRO A 101 15.28 6.96 4.13
CA PRO A 101 15.02 6.02 5.21
C PRO A 101 14.36 4.73 4.70
N ILE A 102 14.63 3.62 5.36
CA ILE A 102 13.99 2.33 5.08
C ILE A 102 12.50 2.44 5.40
N GLY A 103 11.65 2.21 4.41
CA GLY A 103 10.19 2.15 4.56
C GLY A 103 9.73 0.86 5.23
N LYS A 104 8.43 0.76 5.51
CA LYS A 104 7.80 -0.46 6.05
C LYS A 104 6.82 -1.05 5.06
N MET A 105 6.89 -2.36 4.88
CA MET A 105 6.11 -3.10 3.91
C MET A 105 4.64 -3.21 4.36
N TRP A 106 3.73 -2.74 3.51
CA TRP A 106 2.27 -2.89 3.64
C TRP A 106 1.65 -2.40 4.97
N GLU A 107 2.32 -1.50 5.69
CA GLU A 107 1.74 -0.81 6.85
C GLU A 107 0.78 0.30 6.36
N GLU A 108 -0.35 0.49 7.02
CA GLU A 108 -1.26 1.61 6.72
C GLU A 108 -0.71 2.85 7.43
N GLU A 109 -0.56 3.98 6.72
CA GLU A 109 -0.13 5.24 7.32
C GLU A 109 -1.16 5.64 8.37
N GLN A 110 -0.75 5.73 9.63
CA GLN A 110 -1.60 6.25 10.68
C GLN A 110 -1.55 7.78 10.58
N GLU A 111 -2.65 8.40 10.17
CA GLU A 111 -2.81 9.84 10.36
C GLU A 111 -2.79 10.11 11.87
N GLU A 112 -1.71 10.72 12.36
CA GLU A 112 -1.68 11.28 13.71
C GLU A 112 -2.74 12.38 13.81
N THR A 113 -3.90 12.05 14.37
CA THR A 113 -4.86 13.06 14.81
C THR A 113 -4.23 13.79 16.00
N THR A 114 -3.50 14.88 15.75
CA THR A 114 -3.03 15.79 16.79
C THR A 114 -4.23 16.45 17.45
N GLY A 115 -4.71 15.84 18.54
CA GLY A 115 -5.72 16.43 19.42
C GLY A 115 -5.15 17.67 20.09
N THR A 116 -5.62 18.86 19.68
CA THR A 116 -5.38 20.08 20.45
C THR A 116 -6.41 20.10 21.58
N GLN A 117 -5.98 19.77 22.80
CA GLN A 117 -6.71 20.14 24.01
C GLN A 117 -6.45 21.64 24.25
N GLN A 118 -7.46 22.48 24.01
CA GLN A 118 -7.43 23.87 24.48
C GLN A 118 -7.94 23.89 25.92
N GLU A 119 -7.04 24.27 26.84
CA GLU A 119 -7.36 24.61 28.22
C GLU A 119 -8.34 25.80 28.27
N ALA A 120 -9.51 25.60 28.86
CA ALA A 120 -10.44 26.67 29.19
C ALA A 120 -9.97 27.37 30.48
N GLY A 121 -9.21 28.45 30.33
CA GLY A 121 -8.91 29.41 31.40
C GLY A 121 -10.12 30.29 31.73
N GLU A 122 -10.46 30.33 33.00
CA GLU A 122 -11.59 31.02 33.60
C GLU A 122 -11.35 32.54 33.80
N VAL A 123 -12.46 33.28 34.03
CA VAL A 123 -12.61 34.59 34.73
C VAL A 123 -12.68 35.86 33.84
N ASN A 124 -13.85 36.52 33.73
CA ASN A 124 -14.31 37.50 34.73
C ASN A 124 -15.71 38.12 34.47
N ASN A 125 -16.37 38.43 35.59
CA ASN A 125 -17.71 38.97 35.80
C ASN A 125 -17.76 40.51 35.73
N LYS A 126 -18.75 41.10 35.04
CA LYS A 126 -19.22 42.48 35.26
C LYS A 126 -20.76 42.62 35.18
N ARG A 127 -21.34 42.57 36.37
CA ARG A 127 -22.60 43.09 36.95
C ARG A 127 -23.42 44.21 36.23
N ALA A 128 -24.74 43.94 36.20
CA ALA A 128 -25.93 44.79 36.47
C ALA A 128 -26.66 45.60 35.36
N LYS A 129 -27.96 45.25 35.15
CA LYS A 129 -29.20 45.98 35.58
C LYS A 129 -30.45 45.24 34.99
N GLN A 130 -31.32 44.62 35.81
CA GLN A 130 -32.74 44.99 36.11
C GLN A 130 -33.57 45.40 34.87
N ASN A 131 -34.79 44.94 34.53
CA ASN A 131 -35.96 44.26 35.18
C ASN A 131 -36.99 43.99 34.03
N PRO A 132 -38.26 43.54 34.24
CA PRO A 132 -38.83 42.29 34.78
C PRO A 132 -39.66 41.52 33.68
N PRO A 133 -40.35 40.38 33.95
CA PRO A 133 -41.06 39.59 32.92
C PRO A 133 -42.51 40.08 32.71
N PRO A 134 -43.13 39.86 31.53
CA PRO A 134 -44.57 39.92 31.40
C PRO A 134 -45.22 38.54 31.63
N VAL A 135 -46.43 38.65 32.16
CA VAL A 135 -47.32 37.63 32.70
C VAL A 135 -48.08 36.88 31.59
N GLU A 136 -48.54 35.68 31.92
CA GLU A 136 -49.41 34.76 31.18
C GLU A 136 -50.62 35.42 30.49
N GLU A 137 -50.98 34.92 29.30
CA GLU A 137 -52.38 34.79 28.87
C GLU A 137 -52.55 33.43 28.16
N GLU A 138 -53.40 32.59 28.75
CA GLU A 138 -54.06 31.46 28.09
C GLU A 138 -54.91 31.97 26.92
N GLU A 139 -55.02 31.21 25.82
CA GLU A 139 -56.32 30.92 25.19
C GLU A 139 -56.20 29.87 24.06
N LYS A 140 -56.86 28.73 24.32
CA LYS A 140 -57.83 28.01 23.47
C LYS A 140 -57.41 27.35 22.15
N GLN A 141 -57.66 26.04 22.14
CA GLN A 141 -58.47 25.29 21.16
C GLN A 141 -58.24 25.59 19.67
N ASN A 142 -57.62 24.64 18.95
CA ASN A 142 -58.32 23.68 18.06
C ASN A 142 -57.33 22.67 17.48
#